data_AF-A0A820WGT2-F1
#
_entry.id   AF-A0A820WGT2-F1
#
_cell.length_a   1.000
_cell.length_b   1.000
_cell.length_c   1.000
_cell.angle_alpha   90.00
_cell.angle_beta   90.00
_cell.angle_gamma   90.00
#
_symmetry.space_group_name_H-M   'P 1'
#
loop_
_entity.id
_entity.type
_entity.pdbx_description
1 polymer ?
#
loop_
_entity_poly.entity_id
_entity_poly.type
_entity_poly.pdbx_seq_one_letter_code
_entity_poly.pdbx_strand_id
1 'polypeptide(L)'
;SIQTIQNNWSYKPYLEAEFRFNESEIHLNSIQCQYIFVSEYCSAIIPRIEYDSNLDTFNGFVTPLLEEDLLETTPQANLVNIHVIQPILDSHVNILPAATVLSAYGTDQKITAIDILKRWLMIYNQFNSKGIRVLGFSTDGDPKYLRAIRLAANYFVKTQIWTFTTIN
;
A
#
# COMPACT_ATOMS: atom_id res chain seq x y z
N SER A 1 33.76 -9.03 3.23
CA SER A 1 32.76 -9.82 3.98
C SER A 1 31.39 -9.17 3.77
N ILE A 2 30.31 -9.94 3.84
CA ILE A 2 28.91 -9.48 3.67
C ILE A 2 28.56 -8.29 4.60
N GLN A 3 29.33 -8.11 5.68
CA GLN A 3 29.22 -7.00 6.64
C GLN A 3 29.44 -5.60 6.06
N THR A 4 30.16 -5.43 4.95
CA THR A 4 30.49 -4.08 4.46
C THR A 4 29.34 -3.41 3.68
N ILE A 5 28.33 -4.17 3.25
CA ILE A 5 27.22 -3.65 2.43
C ILE A 5 26.05 -3.13 3.30
N GLN A 6 25.94 -3.55 4.57
CA GLN A 6 24.81 -3.19 5.44
C GLN A 6 24.89 -1.77 6.03
N ASN A 7 26.05 -1.11 6.02
CA ASN A 7 26.25 0.12 6.78
C ASN A 7 25.78 1.43 6.12
N ASN A 8 25.26 1.39 4.88
CA ASN A 8 24.80 2.59 4.17
C ASN A 8 23.29 2.61 3.87
N TRP A 9 22.52 1.62 4.35
CA TRP A 9 21.07 1.65 4.24
C TRP A 9 20.48 2.19 5.55
N SER A 10 20.20 3.49 5.59
CA SER A 10 19.29 4.06 6.59
C SER A 10 17.87 3.57 6.27
N TYR A 11 17.55 2.36 6.70
CA TYR A 11 16.22 1.79 6.57
C TYR A 11 15.28 2.56 7.50
N LYS A 12 14.43 3.42 6.94
CA LYS A 12 13.28 3.97 7.68
C LYS A 12 12.17 2.91 7.65
N PRO A 13 11.92 2.18 8.73
CA PRO A 13 10.88 1.14 8.76
C PRO A 13 9.52 1.75 8.42
N TYR A 14 8.68 1.01 7.69
CA TYR A 14 7.29 1.39 7.49
C TYR A 14 6.59 1.34 8.84
N LEU A 15 6.02 2.47 9.27
CA LEU A 15 5.09 2.45 10.38
C LEU A 15 3.78 1.83 9.90
N GLU A 16 3.13 1.04 10.75
CA GLU A 16 1.85 0.44 10.41
C GLU A 16 0.82 1.51 10.05
N ALA A 17 0.07 1.29 8.97
CA ALA A 17 -0.95 2.20 8.44
C ALA A 17 -0.44 3.60 8.02
N GLU A 18 0.87 3.83 7.99
CA GLU A 18 1.45 5.04 7.44
C GLU A 18 1.34 5.02 5.91
N PHE A 19 0.83 6.11 5.32
CA PHE A 19 0.82 6.31 3.88
C PHE A 19 1.97 7.24 3.47
N ARG A 20 2.90 6.71 2.68
CA ARG A 20 4.12 7.41 2.24
C ARG A 20 3.92 8.23 0.98
N PHE A 21 2.96 9.16 1.00
CA PHE A 21 2.63 9.99 -0.17
C PHE A 21 3.78 10.91 -0.58
N ASN A 22 4.50 11.49 0.39
CA ASN A 22 5.60 12.43 0.09
C ASN A 22 6.82 11.70 -0.48
N GLU A 23 7.18 10.55 0.09
CA GLU A 23 8.25 9.71 -0.42
C GLU A 23 7.93 9.19 -1.82
N SER A 24 6.67 8.81 -2.05
CA SER A 24 6.17 8.41 -3.38
C SER A 24 6.29 9.55 -4.38
N GLU A 25 5.93 10.78 -4.01
CA GLU A 25 6.06 11.97 -4.85
C GLU A 25 7.53 12.26 -5.21
N ILE A 26 8.43 12.21 -4.23
CA ILE A 26 9.87 12.41 -4.47
C ILE A 26 10.38 11.36 -5.48
N HIS A 27 10.01 10.10 -5.29
CA HIS A 27 10.39 9.02 -6.20
C HIS A 27 9.83 9.25 -7.61
N LEU A 28 8.53 9.50 -7.74
CA LEU A 28 7.87 9.71 -9.04
C LEU A 28 8.43 10.93 -9.79
N ASN A 29 8.73 12.02 -9.08
CA ASN A 29 9.37 13.20 -9.66
C ASN A 29 10.80 12.89 -10.14
N SER A 30 11.56 12.07 -9.42
CA SER A 30 12.92 11.67 -9.83
C SER A 30 12.95 10.88 -11.13
N ILE A 31 11.87 10.17 -11.46
CA ILE A 31 11.71 9.42 -12.72
C ILE A 31 10.79 10.13 -13.72
N GLN A 32 10.46 11.40 -13.46
CA GLN A 32 9.59 12.24 -14.31
C GLN A 32 8.25 11.58 -14.65
N CYS A 33 7.66 10.83 -13.70
CA CYS A 33 6.41 10.11 -13.89
C CYS A 33 5.25 10.82 -13.20
N GLN A 34 4.18 11.08 -13.96
CA GLN A 34 2.95 11.70 -13.45
C GLN A 34 1.75 10.75 -13.45
N TYR A 35 1.92 9.50 -13.90
CA TYR A 35 0.83 8.55 -14.07
C TYR A 35 1.11 7.27 -13.28
N ILE A 36 0.17 6.86 -12.44
CA ILE A 36 0.33 5.66 -11.63
C ILE A 36 -0.91 4.77 -11.69
N PHE A 37 -0.69 3.47 -11.51
CA PHE A 37 -1.72 2.52 -11.12
C PHE A 37 -1.57 2.19 -9.63
N VAL A 38 -2.67 2.00 -8.93
CA VAL A 38 -2.66 1.59 -7.52
C VAL A 38 -3.15 0.15 -7.42
N SER A 39 -2.46 -0.68 -6.67
CA SER A 39 -2.87 -2.06 -6.36
C SER A 39 -3.13 -2.18 -4.87
N GLU A 40 -4.26 -2.79 -4.51
CA GLU A 40 -4.59 -3.17 -3.14
C GLU A 40 -4.79 -4.68 -3.06
N TYR A 41 -4.02 -5.37 -2.21
CA TYR A 41 -4.17 -6.80 -1.99
C TYR A 41 -4.06 -7.15 -0.52
N CYS A 42 -4.67 -8.27 -0.14
CA CYS A 42 -4.66 -8.76 1.24
C CYS A 42 -3.95 -10.11 1.29
N SER A 43 -2.94 -10.23 2.13
CA SER A 43 -2.15 -11.46 2.28
C SER A 43 -2.20 -11.97 3.71
N ALA A 44 -2.05 -13.28 3.89
CA ALA A 44 -1.87 -13.86 5.21
C ALA A 44 -0.51 -13.45 5.79
N ILE A 45 -0.51 -13.08 7.07
CA ILE A 45 0.72 -12.94 7.85
C ILE A 45 1.10 -14.35 8.29
N ILE A 46 2.29 -14.80 7.88
CA ILE A 46 2.86 -16.03 8.41
C ILE A 46 3.60 -15.63 9.69
N PRO A 47 3.08 -15.99 10.88
CA PRO A 47 3.78 -15.68 12.13
C PRO A 47 5.12 -16.40 12.11
N ARG A 48 6.20 -15.61 12.04
CA ARG A 48 7.56 -16.09 12.29
C ARG A 48 7.97 -15.58 13.64
N ILE A 49 8.52 -16.48 14.44
CA ILE A 49 9.10 -16.10 15.71
C ILE A 49 10.43 -15.40 15.40
N GLU A 50 10.49 -14.11 15.67
CA GLU A 50 11.68 -13.28 15.48
C GLU A 50 12.05 -12.63 16.82
N TYR A 51 13.31 -12.75 17.23
CA TYR A 51 13.81 -12.05 18.40
C TYR A 51 14.27 -10.64 17.99
N ASP A 52 13.62 -9.61 18.54
CA ASP A 52 14.05 -8.23 18.43
C ASP A 52 15.04 -7.92 19.56
N SER A 53 16.32 -7.85 19.21
CA SER A 53 17.39 -7.57 20.18
C SER A 53 17.41 -6.14 20.70
N ASN A 54 16.76 -5.19 20.01
CA ASN A 54 16.71 -3.80 20.46
C ASN A 54 15.66 -3.63 21.57
N LEU A 55 14.55 -4.36 21.45
CA LEU A 55 13.44 -4.33 22.40
C LEU A 55 13.53 -5.46 23.44
N ASP A 56 14.44 -6.42 23.26
CA ASP A 56 14.55 -7.65 24.07
C ASP A 56 13.22 -8.41 24.13
N THR A 57 12.57 -8.55 22.98
CA THR A 57 11.24 -9.19 22.85
C THR A 57 11.22 -10.19 21.70
N PHE A 58 10.34 -11.19 21.80
CA PHE A 58 10.06 -12.09 20.68
C PHE A 58 8.77 -11.68 19.97
N ASN A 59 8.88 -11.28 18.70
CA ASN A 59 7.76 -11.08 17.80
C ASN A 59 7.23 -12.45 17.33
N GLY A 60 5.92 -12.66 17.34
CA GLY A 60 5.27 -13.85 16.77
C GLY A 60 4.92 -14.98 17.76
N PHE A 61 5.12 -14.79 19.07
CA PHE A 61 4.48 -15.65 20.07
C PHE A 61 3.01 -15.23 20.27
N VAL A 62 2.09 -16.14 20.00
CA VAL A 62 0.73 -16.10 20.56
C VAL A 62 0.71 -17.12 21.69
N THR A 63 1.07 -16.72 22.90
CA THR A 63 0.95 -17.60 24.06
C THR A 63 -0.53 -17.77 24.39
N PRO A 64 -1.11 -18.98 24.35
CA PRO A 64 -2.45 -19.18 24.91
C PRO A 64 -2.39 -19.09 26.43
N LEU A 65 -3.26 -18.28 27.03
CA LEU A 65 -3.37 -18.14 28.48
C LEU A 65 -4.10 -19.34 29.10
N LEU A 66 -3.45 -19.95 30.09
CA LEU A 66 -4.11 -20.69 31.17
C LEU A 66 -4.33 -19.72 32.34
N GLU A 67 -5.36 -19.99 33.14
CA GLU A 67 -5.91 -19.14 34.20
C GLU A 67 -4.83 -18.52 35.11
N GLU A 68 -5.03 -17.23 35.42
CA GLU A 68 -4.26 -16.35 36.33
C GLU A 68 -3.26 -15.35 35.67
N ASP A 69 -3.85 -14.32 35.06
CA ASP A 69 -3.47 -12.89 35.17
C ASP A 69 -1.99 -12.48 35.11
N LEU A 70 -1.29 -12.70 33.99
CA LEU A 70 -0.03 -11.96 33.74
C LEU A 70 0.46 -11.92 32.28
N LEU A 71 -0.41 -11.83 31.25
CA LEU A 71 0.06 -11.54 29.88
C LEU A 71 -0.93 -10.67 29.10
N GLU A 72 -0.52 -9.44 28.78
CA GLU A 72 -1.20 -8.60 27.79
C GLU A 72 -0.84 -9.09 26.37
N THR A 73 -1.79 -9.75 25.69
CA THR A 73 -1.65 -10.04 24.27
C THR A 73 -2.17 -8.85 23.47
N THR A 74 -1.32 -8.15 22.73
CA THR A 74 -1.78 -7.28 21.65
C THR A 74 -2.39 -8.16 20.56
N PRO A 75 -3.63 -7.90 20.11
CA PRO A 75 -4.22 -8.66 19.02
C PRO A 75 -3.36 -8.48 17.76
N GLN A 76 -2.63 -9.53 17.35
CA GLN A 76 -1.92 -9.52 16.07
C GLN A 76 -2.93 -9.83 14.97
N ALA A 77 -2.96 -9.00 13.93
CA ALA A 77 -3.73 -9.30 12.74
C ALA A 77 -3.17 -10.54 12.05
N ASN A 78 -4.03 -11.44 11.60
CA ASN A 78 -3.63 -12.61 10.82
C ASN A 78 -3.43 -12.30 9.33
N LEU A 79 -3.80 -11.09 8.92
CA LEU A 79 -3.82 -10.65 7.54
C LEU A 79 -3.24 -9.25 7.46
N VAL A 80 -2.51 -8.98 6.39
CA VAL A 80 -1.97 -7.66 6.06
C VAL A 80 -2.65 -7.17 4.80
N ASN A 81 -3.15 -5.94 4.82
CA ASN A 81 -3.58 -5.23 3.63
C ASN A 81 -2.43 -4.35 3.14
N ILE A 82 -2.13 -4.40 1.85
CA ILE A 82 -0.97 -3.71 1.26
C ILE A 82 -1.44 -2.87 0.08
N HIS A 83 -1.01 -1.61 0.07
CA HIS A 83 -1.18 -0.67 -1.02
C HIS A 83 0.14 -0.51 -1.75
N VAL A 84 0.13 -0.73 -3.06
CA VAL A 84 1.30 -0.60 -3.93
C VAL A 84 0.99 0.39 -5.04
N ILE A 85 1.96 1.23 -5.40
CA ILE A 85 1.91 2.09 -6.57
C ILE A 85 2.81 1.52 -7.66
N GLN A 86 2.30 1.47 -8.88
CA GLN A 86 3.04 1.11 -10.08
C GLN A 86 3.13 2.34 -10.98
N PRO A 87 4.32 2.93 -11.16
CA PRO A 87 4.49 4.01 -12.12
C PRO A 87 4.27 3.52 -13.55
N ILE A 88 3.61 4.34 -14.36
CA ILE A 88 3.34 4.09 -15.77
C ILE A 88 4.16 5.11 -16.57
N LEU A 89 5.27 4.64 -17.13
CA LEU A 89 6.13 5.46 -17.98
C LEU A 89 5.70 5.37 -19.44
N ASP A 90 6.04 6.41 -20.20
CA ASP A 90 5.89 6.39 -21.63
C ASP A 90 6.89 5.39 -22.26
N SER A 91 6.48 4.79 -23.38
CA SER A 91 7.10 3.63 -24.03
C SER A 91 8.58 3.79 -24.46
N HIS A 92 9.15 4.99 -24.28
CA HIS A 92 10.51 5.34 -24.65
C HIS A 92 11.54 5.13 -23.52
N VAL A 93 11.11 4.71 -22.32
CA VAL A 93 12.03 4.46 -21.20
C VAL A 93 12.41 2.99 -21.13
N ASN A 94 13.70 2.69 -21.33
CA ASN A 94 14.26 1.32 -21.31
C ASN A 94 14.33 0.69 -19.91
N ILE A 95 13.86 1.38 -18.86
CA ILE A 95 13.89 0.91 -17.47
C ILE A 95 12.45 0.89 -16.96
N LEU A 96 11.95 -0.31 -16.68
CA LEU A 96 10.67 -0.49 -16.01
C LEU A 96 10.80 -0.03 -14.55
N PRO A 97 9.99 0.94 -14.11
CA PRO A 97 10.05 1.44 -12.75
C PRO A 97 9.50 0.38 -11.80
N ALA A 98 10.19 0.19 -10.68
CA ALA A 98 9.76 -0.76 -9.66
C ALA A 98 8.48 -0.29 -8.97
N ALA A 99 7.60 -1.24 -8.68
CA ALA A 99 6.46 -0.98 -7.82
C ALA A 99 6.93 -0.57 -6.43
N THR A 100 6.28 0.42 -5.81
CA THR A 100 6.64 0.91 -4.49
C THR A 100 5.48 0.70 -3.51
N VAL A 101 5.77 0.24 -2.30
CA VAL A 101 4.77 0.12 -1.25
C VAL A 101 4.38 1.51 -0.76
N LEU A 102 3.08 1.82 -0.81
CA LEU A 102 2.52 3.07 -0.31
C LEU A 102 2.16 2.97 1.18
N SER A 103 1.54 1.86 1.57
CA SER A 103 1.12 1.58 2.94
C SER A 103 0.92 0.09 3.14
N ALA A 104 1.07 -0.38 4.38
CA ALA A 104 0.70 -1.72 4.80
C ALA A 104 0.17 -1.68 6.23
N TYR A 105 -0.86 -2.47 6.52
CA TYR A 105 -1.44 -2.56 7.87
C TYR A 105 -2.17 -3.87 8.12
N GLY A 106 -2.22 -4.28 9.39
CA GLY A 106 -2.98 -5.42 9.85
C GLY A 106 -4.48 -5.24 9.65
N THR A 107 -5.17 -6.31 9.27
CA THR A 107 -6.63 -6.31 9.11
C THR A 107 -7.26 -7.61 9.57
N ASP A 108 -8.51 -7.54 10.05
CA ASP A 108 -9.36 -8.71 10.29
C ASP A 108 -10.30 -9.00 9.11
N GLN A 109 -10.08 -8.33 7.97
CA GLN A 109 -10.86 -8.43 6.74
C GLN A 109 -12.36 -8.06 6.85
N LYS A 110 -12.81 -7.45 7.96
CA LYS A 110 -14.19 -6.98 8.13
C LYS A 110 -14.51 -5.68 7.36
N ILE A 111 -13.53 -5.15 6.61
CA ILE A 111 -13.71 -3.95 5.78
C ILE A 111 -14.83 -4.13 4.77
N THR A 112 -15.65 -3.12 4.58
CA THR A 112 -16.73 -3.14 3.59
C THR A 112 -16.27 -2.57 2.25
N ALA A 113 -17.06 -2.80 1.20
CA ALA A 113 -16.85 -2.16 -0.09
C ALA A 113 -16.85 -0.61 0.00
N ILE A 114 -17.62 -0.03 0.93
CA ILE A 114 -17.66 1.42 1.15
C ILE A 114 -16.36 1.92 1.79
N ASP A 115 -15.79 1.17 2.73
CA ASP A 115 -14.53 1.52 3.37
C ASP A 115 -13.38 1.46 2.37
N ILE A 116 -13.39 0.46 1.49
CA ILE A 116 -12.46 0.35 0.36
C ILE A 116 -12.56 1.59 -0.55
N LEU A 117 -13.77 1.99 -0.94
CA LEU A 117 -13.99 3.18 -1.77
C LEU A 117 -13.50 4.47 -1.10
N LYS A 118 -13.82 4.68 0.18
CA LYS A 118 -13.35 5.86 0.94
C LYS A 118 -11.83 5.94 0.92
N ARG A 119 -11.17 4.80 1.07
CA ARG A 119 -9.71 4.71 1.04
C ARG A 119 -9.15 4.99 -0.35
N TRP A 120 -9.74 4.43 -1.40
CA TRP A 120 -9.33 4.71 -2.77
C TRP A 120 -9.52 6.19 -3.13
N LEU A 121 -10.61 6.82 -2.70
CA LEU A 121 -10.83 8.25 -2.86
C LEU A 121 -9.79 9.09 -2.11
N MET A 122 -9.43 8.70 -0.88
CA MET A 122 -8.35 9.34 -0.14
C MET A 122 -7.03 9.26 -0.90
N ILE A 123 -6.63 8.06 -1.36
CA ILE A 123 -5.40 7.85 -2.14
C ILE A 123 -5.42 8.69 -3.42
N TYR A 124 -6.53 8.65 -4.15
CA TYR A 124 -6.73 9.42 -5.38
C TYR A 124 -6.56 10.92 -5.13
N ASN A 125 -7.23 11.47 -4.13
CA ASN A 125 -7.18 12.90 -3.83
C ASN A 125 -5.79 13.34 -3.38
N GLN A 126 -5.09 12.52 -2.59
CA GLN A 126 -3.72 12.81 -2.14
C GLN A 126 -2.76 12.93 -3.31
N PHE A 127 -2.73 11.96 -4.22
CA PHE A 127 -1.89 12.03 -5.42
C PHE A 127 -2.31 13.14 -6.37
N ASN A 128 -3.62 13.33 -6.59
CA ASN A 128 -4.12 14.38 -7.47
C ASN A 128 -3.72 15.78 -6.98
N SER A 129 -3.71 16.00 -5.66
CA SER A 129 -3.26 17.28 -5.06
C SER A 129 -1.78 17.57 -5.31
N LYS A 130 -0.99 16.55 -5.65
CA LYS A 130 0.44 16.59 -5.97
C LYS A 130 0.73 16.59 -7.48
N GLY A 131 -0.30 16.73 -8.32
CA GLY A 131 -0.15 16.68 -9.77
C GLY A 131 0.14 15.28 -10.34
N ILE A 132 -0.02 14.24 -9.53
CA ILE A 132 0.13 12.83 -9.94
C ILE A 132 -1.25 12.25 -10.22
N ARG A 133 -1.46 11.72 -11.42
CA ARG A 133 -2.72 11.16 -11.86
C ARG A 133 -2.77 9.66 -11.60
N VAL A 134 -3.72 9.25 -10.77
CA VAL A 134 -4.08 7.83 -10.60
C VAL A 134 -4.98 7.42 -11.76
N LEU A 135 -4.52 6.48 -12.59
CA LEU A 135 -5.28 5.99 -13.74
C LEU A 135 -6.31 4.92 -13.37
N GLY A 136 -6.06 4.17 -12.30
CA GLY A 136 -6.97 3.13 -11.85
C GLY A 136 -6.49 2.42 -10.60
N PHE A 137 -7.38 1.56 -10.10
CA PHE A 137 -7.14 0.67 -8.97
C PHE A 137 -7.24 -0.79 -9.44
N SER A 138 -6.38 -1.65 -8.92
CA SER A 138 -6.40 -3.11 -9.10
C SER A 138 -6.43 -3.79 -7.74
N THR A 139 -6.96 -4.99 -7.69
CA THR A 139 -7.14 -5.76 -6.46
C THR A 139 -7.50 -7.21 -6.77
N ASP A 140 -7.50 -8.05 -5.74
CA ASP A 140 -7.87 -9.46 -5.82
C ASP A 140 -9.37 -9.67 -6.05
N GLY A 141 -9.75 -10.88 -6.42
CA GLY A 141 -11.12 -11.26 -6.74
C GLY A 141 -12.08 -11.40 -5.55
N ASP A 142 -11.75 -10.87 -4.37
CA ASP A 142 -12.66 -10.97 -3.21
C ASP A 142 -13.95 -10.14 -3.45
N PRO A 143 -15.14 -10.68 -3.16
CA PRO A 143 -16.43 -10.02 -3.40
C PRO A 143 -16.54 -8.57 -2.91
N LYS A 144 -15.90 -8.20 -1.80
CA LYS A 144 -15.95 -6.82 -1.28
C LYS A 144 -15.24 -5.83 -2.20
N TYR A 145 -14.13 -6.28 -2.79
CA TYR A 145 -13.37 -5.52 -3.78
C TYR A 145 -14.09 -5.44 -5.12
N LEU A 146 -14.66 -6.56 -5.59
CA LEU A 146 -15.48 -6.57 -6.80
C LEU A 146 -16.69 -5.62 -6.68
N ARG A 147 -17.32 -5.58 -5.49
CA ARG A 147 -18.38 -4.62 -5.19
C ARG A 147 -17.88 -3.17 -5.19
N ALA A 148 -16.71 -2.91 -4.61
CA ALA A 148 -16.08 -1.59 -4.65
C ALA A 148 -15.77 -1.15 -6.09
N ILE A 149 -15.17 -2.01 -6.91
CA ILE A 149 -14.92 -1.75 -8.34
C ILE A 149 -16.22 -1.41 -9.06
N ARG A 150 -17.27 -2.20 -8.87
CA ARG A 150 -18.57 -1.95 -9.52
C ARG A 150 -19.15 -0.58 -9.17
N LEU A 151 -19.02 -0.17 -7.91
CA LEU A 151 -19.47 1.15 -7.46
C LEU A 151 -18.57 2.27 -7.99
N ALA A 152 -17.25 2.04 -8.05
CA ALA A 152 -16.25 2.99 -8.52
C ALA A 152 -16.27 3.22 -10.04
N ALA A 153 -16.58 2.18 -10.83
CA ALA A 153 -16.55 2.25 -12.29
C ALA A 153 -17.44 3.39 -12.82
N ASN A 154 -18.63 3.57 -12.25
CA ASN A 154 -19.51 4.68 -12.62
C ASN A 154 -18.94 6.06 -12.24
N TYR A 155 -18.08 6.14 -11.23
CA TYR A 155 -17.45 7.38 -10.79
C TYR A 155 -16.25 7.74 -11.69
N PHE A 156 -15.31 6.82 -11.88
CA PHE A 156 -14.08 7.07 -12.67
C PHE A 156 -14.35 7.26 -14.17
N VAL A 157 -15.38 6.61 -14.72
CA VAL A 157 -15.78 6.83 -16.12
C VAL A 157 -16.29 8.25 -16.35
N LYS A 158 -16.94 8.87 -15.36
CA LYS A 158 -17.51 10.23 -15.49
C LYS A 158 -16.51 11.34 -15.24
N THR A 159 -15.48 11.11 -14.42
CA THR A 159 -14.49 12.13 -14.04
C THR A 159 -13.34 12.28 -15.03
N GLN A 160 -13.18 11.35 -15.99
CA GLN A 160 -12.24 11.49 -17.10
C GLN A 160 -12.88 12.24 -18.28
N ILE A 161 -13.08 13.55 -18.14
CA ILE A 161 -13.39 14.40 -19.31
C ILE A 161 -12.07 14.67 -20.03
N TRP A 162 -11.86 13.95 -21.14
CA TRP A 162 -10.73 14.16 -22.03
C TRP A 162 -11.00 15.36 -22.93
N THR A 163 -10.41 16.51 -22.62
CA THR A 163 -10.25 17.57 -23.63
C THR A 163 -9.08 17.19 -24.52
N PHE A 164 -9.36 16.55 -25.66
CA PHE A 164 -8.40 16.50 -26.75
C PHE A 164 -8.28 17.90 -27.33
N THR A 165 -7.26 18.65 -26.91
CA THR A 165 -6.82 19.82 -27.69
C THR A 165 -6.13 19.27 -28.93
N THR A 166 -6.85 19.28 -30.05
CA THR A 166 -6.29 19.06 -31.37
C THR A 166 -5.20 20.13 -31.58
N ILE A 167 -3.94 19.71 -31.63
CA ILE A 167 -2.84 20.57 -32.05
C ILE A 167 -2.93 20.62 -33.58
N ASN A 168 -3.32 21.78 -34.12
CA ASN A 168 -3.24 22.10 -35.55
C ASN A 168 -1.80 22.46 -35.92
#